data_AF-G7YPI9-F1
#
_entry.id   AF-G7YPI9-F1
#
_cell.length_a   1.000
_cell.length_b   1.000
_cell.length_c   1.000
_cell.angle_alpha   90.00
_cell.angle_beta   90.00
_cell.angle_gamma   90.00
#
_symmetry.space_group_name_H-M   'P 1'
#
loop_
_entity.id
_entity.type
_entity.pdbx_description
1 polymer ?
#
loop_
_entity_poly.entity_id
_entity_poly.type
_entity_poly.pdbx_seq_one_letter_code
_entity_poly.pdbx_strand_id
1 'polypeptide(L)'
;MSSASSKDQQTVSLEARLSRLDEVERKIMLIMQHAGNALDELSKDRPTVKQVENHTHNFRVVLKEVETEMNAHISYLNQISAGLPYEGTTYAEAIDLYQAVDRLLLVKSKLYSLL
;
A
#
# COMPACT_ATOMS: atom_id res chain seq x y z
N MET A 1 29.75 6.71 -4.62
CA MET A 1 28.78 7.17 -5.65
C MET A 1 27.68 6.11 -5.81
N SER A 2 26.79 5.95 -4.82
CA SER A 2 25.74 4.90 -4.87
C SER A 2 24.40 5.30 -4.24
N SER A 3 24.26 6.53 -3.72
CA SER A 3 23.07 6.99 -2.99
C SER A 3 21.93 7.53 -3.88
N ALA A 4 22.20 7.78 -5.17
CA ALA A 4 21.17 8.21 -6.12
C ALA A 4 20.25 7.05 -6.55
N SER A 5 20.83 5.85 -6.73
CA SER A 5 20.10 4.68 -7.24
C SER A 5 19.04 4.14 -6.28
N SER A 6 19.28 4.23 -4.96
CA SER A 6 18.34 3.75 -3.93
C SER A 6 17.15 4.69 -3.73
N LYS A 7 17.35 6.01 -3.84
CA LYS A 7 16.28 7.01 -3.74
C LYS A 7 15.32 6.93 -4.92
N ASP A 8 15.85 6.79 -6.14
CA ASP A 8 15.03 6.66 -7.34
C ASP A 8 14.20 5.36 -7.32
N GLN A 9 14.74 4.26 -6.80
CA GLN A 9 13.97 3.02 -6.63
C GLN A 9 12.88 3.13 -5.56
N GLN A 10 13.13 3.87 -4.47
CA GLN A 10 12.15 4.06 -3.40
C GLN A 10 10.99 4.97 -3.81
N THR A 11 11.27 6.02 -4.59
CA THR A 11 10.22 6.89 -5.16
C THR A 11 9.37 6.15 -6.19
N VAL A 12 9.97 5.30 -7.02
CA VAL A 12 9.24 4.47 -8.00
C VAL A 12 8.32 3.45 -7.29
N SER A 13 8.72 2.93 -6.13
CA SER A 13 7.89 2.03 -5.31
C SER A 13 6.67 2.74 -4.70
N LEU A 14 6.87 3.95 -4.17
CA LEU A 14 5.77 4.76 -3.61
C LEU A 14 4.78 5.19 -4.68
N GLU A 15 5.28 5.65 -5.83
CA GLU A 15 4.44 6.08 -6.96
C GLU A 15 3.58 4.91 -7.49
N ALA A 16 4.15 3.72 -7.62
CA ALA A 16 3.41 2.52 -7.99
C ALA A 16 2.30 2.15 -6.97
N ARG A 17 2.56 2.34 -5.68
CA ARG A 17 1.56 2.12 -4.61
C ARG A 17 0.43 3.14 -4.64
N LEU A 18 0.75 4.42 -4.85
CA LEU A 18 -0.25 5.47 -4.98
C LEU A 18 -1.12 5.23 -6.22
N SER A 19 -0.51 4.85 -7.34
CA SER A 19 -1.24 4.50 -8.56
C SER A 19 -2.20 3.31 -8.37
N ARG A 20 -1.80 2.30 -7.58
CA ARG A 20 -2.70 1.19 -7.21
C ARG A 20 -3.87 1.65 -6.33
N LEU A 21 -3.64 2.60 -5.43
CA LEU A 21 -4.69 3.18 -4.60
C LEU A 21 -5.68 4.01 -5.43
N ASP A 22 -5.20 4.76 -6.43
CA ASP A 22 -6.05 5.48 -7.39
C ASP A 22 -6.93 4.50 -8.19
N GLU A 23 -6.38 3.33 -8.54
CA GLU A 23 -7.15 2.28 -9.20
C GLU A 23 -8.21 1.68 -8.27
N VAL A 24 -7.92 1.53 -6.97
CA VAL A 24 -8.93 1.15 -5.97
C VAL A 24 -10.08 2.16 -5.93
N GLU A 25 -9.79 3.47 -5.94
CA GLU A 25 -10.81 4.51 -5.96
C GLU A 25 -11.68 4.42 -7.23
N ARG A 26 -11.07 4.22 -8.40
CA ARG A 26 -11.80 3.97 -9.64
C ARG A 26 -12.72 2.76 -9.55
N LYS A 27 -12.24 1.66 -8.97
CA LYS A 27 -13.05 0.44 -8.79
C LYS A 27 -14.20 0.65 -7.82
N ILE A 28 -14.05 1.48 -6.79
CA ILE A 28 -15.16 1.86 -5.89
C ILE A 28 -16.27 2.56 -6.68
N MET A 29 -15.92 3.48 -7.59
CA MET A 29 -16.91 4.11 -8.47
C MET A 29 -17.63 3.08 -9.36
N LEU A 30 -16.90 2.07 -9.85
CA LEU A 30 -17.46 0.99 -10.65
C LEU A 30 -18.42 0.08 -9.83
N ILE A 31 -18.10 -0.20 -8.56
CA ILE A 31 -18.99 -0.91 -7.63
C ILE A 31 -20.31 -0.15 -7.48
N MET A 32 -20.24 1.17 -7.23
CA MET A 32 -21.43 2.02 -7.13
C MET A 32 -22.25 2.00 -8.42
N GLN A 33 -21.59 2.04 -9.59
CA GLN A 33 -22.28 1.95 -10.88
C GLN A 33 -22.98 0.60 -11.07
N HIS A 34 -22.34 -0.52 -10.76
CA HIS A 34 -22.97 -1.84 -10.88
C HIS A 34 -24.16 -2.00 -9.92
N ALA A 35 -24.06 -1.51 -8.69
CA ALA A 35 -25.18 -1.47 -7.75
C ALA A 35 -26.33 -0.59 -8.28
N GLY A 36 -26.01 0.61 -8.76
CA GLY A 36 -26.98 1.53 -9.35
C GLY A 36 -27.73 0.92 -10.52
N ASN A 37 -27.02 0.27 -11.45
CA ASN A 37 -27.63 -0.40 -12.61
C ASN A 37 -28.54 -1.57 -12.19
N ALA A 38 -28.16 -2.33 -11.16
CA ALA A 38 -29.01 -3.41 -10.64
C ALA A 38 -30.32 -2.85 -10.05
N LEU A 39 -30.23 -1.75 -9.29
CA LEU A 39 -31.39 -1.08 -8.70
C LEU A 39 -32.27 -0.41 -9.76
N ASP A 40 -31.67 0.22 -10.77
CA ASP A 40 -32.37 0.83 -11.90
C ASP A 40 -33.18 -0.23 -12.68
N GLU A 41 -32.57 -1.39 -12.98
CA GLU A 41 -33.27 -2.51 -13.62
C GLU A 41 -34.43 -3.03 -12.77
N LEU A 42 -34.23 -3.18 -11.45
CA LEU A 42 -35.27 -3.61 -10.52
C LEU A 42 -36.43 -2.60 -10.39
N SER A 43 -36.19 -1.32 -10.71
CA SER A 43 -37.21 -0.26 -10.62
C SER A 43 -38.19 -0.25 -11.80
N LYS A 44 -37.90 -0.99 -12.87
CA LYS A 44 -38.74 -1.08 -14.07
C LYS A 44 -40.04 -1.84 -13.79
N ASP A 45 -41.10 -1.51 -14.52
CA ASP A 45 -42.39 -2.24 -14.45
C ASP A 45 -42.25 -3.74 -14.74
N ARG A 46 -41.27 -4.10 -15.58
CA ARG A 46 -40.93 -5.49 -15.94
C ARG A 46 -39.42 -5.70 -15.90
N PRO A 47 -38.83 -5.98 -14.72
CA PRO A 47 -37.40 -6.19 -14.58
C PRO A 47 -36.91 -7.43 -15.34
N THR A 48 -35.74 -7.33 -15.95
CA THR A 48 -35.04 -8.46 -16.58
C THR A 48 -34.12 -9.12 -15.55
N VAL A 49 -34.55 -10.26 -14.99
CA VAL A 49 -33.81 -11.00 -13.95
C VAL A 49 -32.34 -11.23 -14.32
N LYS A 50 -32.07 -11.66 -15.57
CA LYS A 50 -30.70 -11.90 -16.05
C LYS A 50 -29.81 -10.66 -16.01
N GLN A 51 -30.37 -9.47 -16.25
CA GLN A 51 -29.60 -8.21 -16.18
C GLN A 51 -29.29 -7.85 -14.73
N VAL A 52 -30.26 -8.00 -13.82
CA VAL A 52 -30.05 -7.81 -12.37
C VAL A 52 -28.96 -8.75 -11.85
N GLU A 53 -29.02 -10.03 -12.24
CA GLU A 53 -28.01 -11.03 -11.87
C GLU A 53 -26.62 -10.66 -12.39
N ASN A 54 -26.52 -10.22 -13.64
CA ASN A 54 -25.25 -9.77 -14.22
C ASN A 54 -24.68 -8.55 -13.50
N HIS A 55 -25.49 -7.52 -13.22
CA HIS A 55 -25.06 -6.34 -12.49
C HIS A 55 -24.61 -6.68 -11.06
N THR A 56 -25.37 -7.54 -10.38
CA THR A 56 -25.04 -8.00 -9.02
C THR A 56 -23.78 -8.88 -9.01
N HIS A 57 -23.57 -9.69 -10.04
CA HIS A 57 -22.35 -10.49 -10.20
C HIS A 57 -21.13 -9.58 -10.36
N ASN A 58 -21.19 -8.62 -11.29
CA ASN A 58 -20.09 -7.68 -11.53
C ASN A 58 -19.79 -6.82 -10.30
N PHE A 59 -20.83 -6.33 -9.60
CA PHE A 59 -20.69 -5.67 -8.30
C PHE A 59 -19.82 -6.50 -7.34
N ARG A 60 -20.14 -7.79 -7.18
CA ARG A 60 -19.45 -8.69 -6.25
C ARG A 60 -18.00 -8.95 -6.68
N VAL A 61 -17.76 -9.11 -7.97
CA VAL A 61 -16.41 -9.33 -8.51
C VAL A 61 -15.51 -8.13 -8.20
N VAL A 62 -15.95 -6.92 -8.57
CA VAL A 62 -15.16 -5.70 -8.34
C VAL A 62 -14.99 -5.40 -6.85
N LEU A 63 -16.02 -5.67 -6.03
CA LEU A 63 -15.92 -5.54 -4.57
C LEU A 63 -14.82 -6.43 -3.98
N LYS A 64 -14.72 -7.68 -4.44
CA LYS A 64 -13.69 -8.61 -4.00
C LYS A 64 -12.28 -8.16 -4.42
N GLU A 65 -12.16 -7.58 -5.61
CA GLU A 65 -10.88 -7.02 -6.06
C GLU A 65 -10.44 -5.83 -5.19
N VAL A 66 -11.37 -4.92 -4.89
CA VAL A 66 -11.11 -3.78 -3.98
C VAL A 66 -10.69 -4.26 -2.60
N GLU A 67 -11.41 -5.24 -2.03
CA GLU A 67 -11.09 -5.82 -0.73
C GLU A 67 -9.68 -6.45 -0.72
N THR A 68 -9.31 -7.14 -1.79
CA THR A 68 -7.99 -7.78 -1.92
C THR A 68 -6.87 -6.74 -1.94
N GLU A 69 -6.98 -5.69 -2.76
CA GLU A 69 -5.95 -4.66 -2.86
C GLU A 69 -5.86 -3.82 -1.58
N MET A 70 -6.99 -3.45 -0.98
CA MET A 70 -7.05 -2.76 0.32
C MET A 70 -6.36 -3.55 1.42
N ASN A 71 -6.58 -4.87 1.49
CA ASN A 71 -5.89 -5.74 2.44
C ASN A 71 -4.38 -5.78 2.21
N ALA A 72 -3.92 -5.73 0.95
CA ALA A 72 -2.49 -5.63 0.65
C ALA A 72 -1.89 -4.30 1.13
N HIS A 73 -2.60 -3.18 0.95
CA HIS A 73 -2.18 -1.87 1.47
C HIS A 73 -2.16 -1.83 3.01
N ILE A 74 -3.16 -2.37 3.69
CA ILE A 74 -3.18 -2.47 5.16
C ILE A 74 -2.04 -3.36 5.66
N SER A 75 -1.85 -4.53 5.03
CA SER A 75 -0.78 -5.45 5.39
C SER A 75 0.60 -4.81 5.26
N TYR A 76 0.79 -3.99 4.22
CA TYR A 76 1.98 -3.15 4.08
C TYR A 76 2.14 -2.18 5.25
N LEU A 77 1.13 -1.33 5.50
CA LEU A 77 1.22 -0.32 6.56
C LEU A 77 1.51 -0.96 7.92
N ASN A 78 0.95 -2.13 8.20
CA ASN A 78 1.25 -2.92 9.40
C ASN A 78 2.75 -3.31 9.48
N GLN A 79 3.34 -3.77 8.38
CA GLN A 79 4.76 -4.14 8.35
C GLN A 79 5.69 -2.95 8.61
N ILE A 80 5.42 -1.81 7.96
CA ILE A 80 6.25 -0.61 8.16
C ILE A 80 6.07 -0.05 9.57
N SER A 81 4.83 -0.01 10.07
CA SER A 81 4.52 0.48 11.41
C SER A 81 5.13 -0.38 12.51
N ALA A 82 5.32 -1.68 12.25
CA ALA A 82 6.03 -2.59 13.13
C ALA A 82 7.57 -2.47 13.04
N GLY A 83 8.09 -1.56 12.21
CA GLY A 83 9.53 -1.37 12.02
C GLY A 83 10.22 -2.52 11.28
N LEU A 84 9.45 -3.40 10.62
CA LEU A 84 10.03 -4.45 9.79
C LEU A 84 10.63 -3.82 8.52
N PRO A 85 11.79 -4.32 8.05
CA PRO A 85 12.41 -3.82 6.83
C PRO A 85 11.54 -4.20 5.65
N TYR A 86 10.73 -3.25 5.19
CA TYR A 86 9.90 -3.40 4.02
C TYR A 86 10.12 -2.18 3.12
N GLU A 87 10.50 -2.41 1.87
CA GLU A 87 10.85 -1.38 0.87
C GLU A 87 12.00 -0.44 1.28
N GLY A 88 13.16 -1.01 1.65
CA GLY A 88 14.42 -0.28 1.72
C GLY A 88 14.33 1.02 2.53
N THR A 89 13.73 0.94 3.72
CA THR A 89 13.52 2.14 4.53
C THR A 89 14.87 2.69 4.97
N THR A 90 15.04 4.00 4.81
CA THR A 90 16.12 4.78 5.42
C THR A 90 16.21 4.52 6.94
N TYR A 91 15.16 3.97 7.56
CA TYR A 91 15.18 3.52 8.95
C TYR A 91 16.24 2.45 9.21
N ALA A 92 16.36 1.42 8.36
CA ALA A 92 17.40 0.40 8.53
C ALA A 92 18.81 1.03 8.39
N GLU A 93 19.00 1.87 7.37
CA GLU A 93 20.25 2.61 7.17
C GLU A 93 20.54 3.60 8.32
N ALA A 94 19.50 4.21 8.90
CA ALA A 94 19.60 5.10 10.05
C ALA A 94 19.96 4.34 11.32
N ILE A 95 19.39 3.16 11.55
CA ILE A 95 19.76 2.28 12.66
C ILE A 95 21.21 1.83 12.52
N ASP A 96 21.64 1.41 11.33
CA ASP A 96 23.04 1.07 11.07
C ASP A 96 23.97 2.27 11.33
N LEU A 97 23.57 3.48 10.94
CA LEU A 97 24.30 4.71 11.25
C LEU A 97 24.36 4.98 12.75
N TYR A 98 23.23 4.89 13.47
CA TYR A 98 23.19 5.10 14.92
C TYR A 98 24.08 4.08 15.65
N GLN A 99 24.03 2.82 15.25
CA GLN A 99 24.90 1.78 15.80
C GLN A 99 26.39 2.06 15.50
N ALA A 100 26.71 2.55 14.30
CA ALA A 100 28.07 2.95 13.96
C ALA A 100 28.55 4.14 14.82
N VAL A 101 27.69 5.13 15.06
CA VAL A 101 27.95 6.27 15.95
C VAL A 101 28.19 5.80 17.39
N ASP A 102 27.35 4.92 17.92
CA ASP A 102 27.51 4.37 19.28
C ASP A 102 28.84 3.63 19.44
N ARG A 103 29.22 2.82 18.45
CA ARG A 103 30.52 2.14 18.41
C ARG A 103 31.68 3.15 18.42
N LEU A 104 31.57 4.24 17.66
CA LEU A 104 32.59 5.27 17.58
C LEU A 104 32.72 6.05 18.91
N LEU A 105 31.60 6.39 19.54
CA LEU A 105 31.58 7.03 20.86
C LEU A 105 32.20 6.14 21.94
N LEU A 106 31.93 4.83 21.89
CA LEU A 106 32.55 3.86 22.80
C LEU A 106 34.07 3.82 22.63
N VAL A 107 34.57 3.75 21.39
CA VAL A 107 36.02 3.76 21.10
C VAL A 107 36.65 5.07 21.57
N LYS A 108 36.00 6.21 21.30
CA LYS A 108 36.44 7.54 21.75
C LYS A 108 36.56 7.58 23.27
N SER A 109 35.54 7.15 24.00
CA SER A 109 35.52 7.11 25.47
C SER A 109 36.66 6.25 26.04
N LYS A 110 36.87 5.06 25.47
CA LYS A 110 38.00 4.19 25.86
C LYS A 110 39.36 4.85 25.63
N LEU A 111 39.54 5.54 24.50
CA LEU A 111 40.77 6.28 24.20
C LEU A 111 41.04 7.38 25.22
N TYR A 112 40.01 8.17 25.57
CA TYR A 112 40.12 9.18 26.62
C TYR A 112 40.40 8.60 28.00
N SER A 113 39.97 7.38 28.28
CA SER A 113 40.27 6.71 29.57
C SER A 113 41.70 6.16 29.67
N LEU A 114 42.43 6.10 28.55
CA LEU A 114 43.80 5.57 28.46
C LEU A 114 44.86 6.69 28.34
N LEU A 115 44.43 7.94 28.19
CA LEU A 115 45.24 9.16 28.16
C LEU A 115 45.12 9.90 29.49
#